data_AF-A0A914V3D9-F1
#
_entry.id   AF-A0A914V3D9-F1
#
_cell.length_a   1.000
_cell.length_b   1.000
_cell.length_c   1.000
_cell.angle_alpha   90.00
_cell.angle_beta   90.00
_cell.angle_gamma   90.00
#
_symmetry.space_group_name_H-M   'P 1'
#
loop_
_entity.id
_entity.type
_entity.pdbx_description
1 polymer ?
#
loop_
_entity_poly.entity_id
_entity_poly.type
_entity_poly.pdbx_seq_one_letter_code
_entity_poly.pdbx_strand_id
1 'polypeptide(L)'
;VGSGWLSVSKSGSLTASTNDASASISVDVTTSSDGHPALSPHSCGSDLGDLGIEFHGDLIDDIIDLFKKYISDYVKGKVEGIICDQVSSIIANEGNSFLRQVPISIALPDPMTGFDLDYGLTENPIATDSYIAVPLKAKFWYQGHENDAGIPQA
;
A
#
# COMPACT_ATOMS: atom_id res chain seq x y z
N VAL A 1 54.34 19.80 15.85
CA VAL A 1 53.19 19.37 15.03
C VAL A 1 52.53 18.23 15.78
N GLY A 2 51.50 18.55 16.57
CA GLY A 2 50.93 17.65 17.59
C GLY A 2 49.85 16.75 17.00
N SER A 3 50.08 15.44 17.06
CA SER A 3 49.14 14.40 16.66
C SER A 3 47.96 14.37 17.62
N GLY A 4 46.73 14.57 17.13
CA GLY A 4 45.51 14.33 17.90
C GLY A 4 45.16 12.85 17.88
N TRP A 5 45.48 12.11 18.95
CA TRP A 5 45.24 10.65 19.08
C TRP A 5 44.16 10.30 20.12
N LEU A 6 43.35 11.27 20.55
CA LEU A 6 42.21 11.01 21.45
C LEU A 6 40.96 10.72 20.61
N SER A 7 40.69 9.43 20.34
CA SER A 7 39.36 9.00 19.91
C SER A 7 38.45 8.94 21.13
N VAL A 8 37.71 10.03 21.38
CA VAL A 8 36.66 10.03 22.40
C VAL A 8 35.44 9.32 21.81
N SER A 9 35.24 8.04 22.15
CA SER A 9 34.00 7.33 21.85
C SER A 9 33.00 7.58 22.98
N LYS A 10 31.88 8.25 22.68
CA LYS A 10 30.75 8.37 23.61
C LYS A 10 29.63 7.42 23.15
N SER A 11 29.00 6.78 24.12
CA SER A 11 27.81 5.95 23.92
C SER A 11 26.60 6.64 24.53
N GLY A 12 25.46 6.50 23.88
CA GLY A 12 24.17 7.01 24.38
C GLY A 12 23.02 6.29 23.69
N SER A 13 21.82 6.50 24.20
CA SER A 13 20.58 6.07 23.54
C SER A 13 19.75 7.28 23.16
N LEU A 14 18.79 7.05 22.27
CA LEU A 14 17.89 8.08 21.77
C LEU A 14 16.47 7.54 21.78
N THR A 15 15.55 8.35 22.30
CA THR A 15 14.12 8.13 22.20
C THR A 15 13.55 9.16 21.24
N ALA A 16 12.75 8.71 20.28
CA ALA A 16 12.01 9.58 19.38
C ALA A 16 10.51 9.35 19.57
N SER A 17 9.74 10.44 19.59
CA SER A 17 8.29 10.42 19.70
C SER A 17 7.69 11.40 18.69
N THR A 18 6.52 11.06 18.15
CA THR A 18 5.79 11.91 17.21
C THR A 18 4.42 12.23 17.79
N ASN A 19 3.97 13.46 17.58
CA ASN A 19 2.60 13.89 17.81
C ASN A 19 1.95 14.27 16.48
N ASP A 20 0.64 14.06 16.36
CA ASP A 20 -0.16 14.44 15.19
C ASP A 20 0.28 13.79 13.86
N ALA A 21 0.91 12.61 13.94
CA ALA A 21 1.26 11.84 12.76
C ALA A 21 0.02 11.48 11.92
N SER A 22 0.11 11.70 10.62
CA SER A 22 -0.93 11.37 9.65
C SER A 22 -0.33 10.73 8.40
N ALA A 23 -1.15 9.91 7.74
CA ALA A 23 -0.83 9.33 6.45
C ALA A 23 -2.08 9.31 5.58
N SER A 24 -1.88 9.55 4.29
CA SER A 24 -2.90 9.53 3.25
C SER A 24 -2.37 8.73 2.06
N ILE A 25 -3.25 7.96 1.45
CA ILE A 25 -2.93 7.11 0.32
C ILE A 25 -4.09 7.17 -0.68
N SER A 26 -3.74 7.24 -1.96
CA SER A 26 -4.66 7.04 -3.06
C SER A 26 -4.20 5.83 -3.84
N VAL A 27 -5.15 4.97 -4.19
CA VAL A 27 -4.91 3.68 -4.83
C VAL A 27 -5.82 3.59 -6.03
N ASP A 28 -5.24 3.26 -7.18
CA ASP A 28 -5.98 2.95 -8.39
C ASP A 28 -6.40 1.48 -8.36
N VAL A 29 -7.64 1.21 -8.75
CA VAL A 29 -8.13 -0.15 -9.01
C VAL A 29 -8.23 -0.33 -10.51
N THR A 30 -7.50 -1.32 -11.01
CA THR A 30 -7.35 -1.59 -12.44
C THR A 30 -7.75 -3.02 -12.75
N THR A 31 -8.00 -3.30 -14.02
CA THR A 31 -8.32 -4.63 -14.51
C THR A 31 -7.10 -5.27 -15.13
N SER A 32 -6.72 -6.46 -14.64
CA SER A 32 -5.65 -7.27 -15.23
C SER A 32 -6.14 -7.98 -16.49
N SER A 33 -5.21 -8.52 -17.28
CA SER A 33 -5.50 -9.18 -18.55
C SER A 33 -6.41 -10.42 -18.44
N ASP A 34 -6.45 -11.03 -17.26
CA ASP A 34 -7.30 -12.18 -16.94
C ASP A 34 -8.63 -11.78 -16.26
N GLY A 35 -8.91 -10.48 -16.10
CA GLY A 35 -10.16 -10.00 -15.53
C GLY A 35 -10.16 -9.92 -14.00
N HIS A 36 -9.04 -10.16 -13.32
CA HIS A 36 -8.94 -9.87 -11.89
C HIS A 36 -8.81 -8.35 -11.64
N PRO A 37 -9.28 -7.85 -10.48
CA PRO A 37 -8.89 -6.53 -10.02
C PRO A 37 -7.43 -6.52 -9.58
N ALA A 38 -6.72 -5.42 -9.85
CA ALA A 38 -5.37 -5.15 -9.41
C ALA A 38 -5.28 -3.74 -8.81
N LEU A 39 -4.61 -3.62 -7.66
CA LEU A 39 -4.31 -2.37 -6.99
C LEU A 39 -3.00 -1.79 -7.51
N SER A 40 -2.98 -0.49 -7.75
CA SER A 40 -1.76 0.27 -8.02
C SER A 40 -1.68 1.48 -7.08
N PRO A 41 -0.62 1.64 -6.29
CA PRO A 41 -0.42 2.86 -5.52
C PRO A 41 -0.34 4.07 -6.46
N HIS A 42 -1.19 5.08 -6.24
CA HIS A 42 -1.23 6.29 -7.06
C HIS A 42 -0.41 7.42 -6.43
N SER A 43 -0.72 7.75 -5.17
CA SER A 43 -0.03 8.80 -4.42
C SER A 43 -0.07 8.49 -2.93
N CYS A 44 1.05 8.76 -2.24
CA CYS A 44 1.14 8.68 -0.79
C CYS A 44 1.64 9.99 -0.22
N GLY A 45 1.02 10.44 0.88
CA GLY A 45 1.50 11.53 1.70
C GLY A 45 1.58 11.07 3.15
N SER A 46 2.72 11.32 3.81
CA SER A 46 2.91 11.08 5.23
C SER A 46 3.45 12.35 5.88
N ASP A 47 2.92 12.68 7.05
CA ASP A 47 3.39 13.79 7.88
C ASP A 47 3.54 13.27 9.31
N LEU A 48 4.76 13.28 9.85
CA LEU A 48 5.01 12.88 11.24
C LEU A 48 4.77 14.01 12.24
N GLY A 49 4.21 15.14 11.83
CA GLY A 49 3.92 16.27 12.72
C GLY A 49 5.16 16.71 13.48
N ASP A 50 5.03 16.89 14.79
CA ASP A 50 6.15 17.26 15.65
C ASP A 50 6.92 16.01 16.08
N LEU A 51 8.17 15.88 15.61
CA LEU A 51 9.10 14.83 16.01
C LEU A 51 10.00 15.31 17.16
N GLY A 52 9.68 14.85 18.37
CA GLY A 52 10.47 15.03 19.57
C GLY A 52 11.60 14.00 19.66
N ILE A 53 12.81 14.47 19.96
CA ILE A 53 13.98 13.62 20.11
C ILE A 53 14.67 13.91 21.45
N GLU A 54 14.78 12.87 22.27
CA GLU A 54 15.47 12.88 23.55
C GLU A 54 16.72 12.01 23.47
N PHE A 55 17.86 12.59 23.86
CA PHE A 55 19.14 11.91 23.92
C PHE A 55 19.46 11.59 25.38
N HIS A 56 19.98 10.38 25.64
CA HIS A 56 20.36 9.90 26.96
C HIS A 56 21.84 9.52 27.00
N GLY A 57 22.58 9.94 28.04
CA GLY A 57 24.00 9.61 28.25
C GLY A 57 24.93 10.82 28.44
N ASP A 58 26.25 10.62 28.36
CA ASP A 58 27.29 11.67 28.55
C ASP A 58 27.46 12.61 27.34
N LEU A 59 26.35 12.94 26.72
CA LEU A 59 26.23 13.67 25.48
C LEU A 59 26.07 15.16 25.85
N ILE A 60 26.91 16.06 25.32
CA ILE A 60 26.95 17.48 25.75
C ILE A 60 25.65 18.16 25.31
N ASP A 61 24.79 18.50 26.26
CA ASP A 61 23.45 19.06 26.05
C ASP A 61 23.44 20.24 25.05
N ASP A 62 24.41 21.15 25.14
CA ASP A 62 24.50 22.35 24.29
C ASP A 62 24.73 22.04 22.79
N ILE A 63 25.48 20.99 22.46
CA ILE A 63 25.72 20.59 21.05
C ILE A 63 24.46 19.92 20.49
N ILE A 64 23.76 19.18 21.33
CA ILE A 64 22.59 18.40 20.93
C ILE A 64 21.43 19.33 20.64
N ASP A 65 21.20 20.35 21.46
CA ASP A 65 20.16 21.35 21.22
C ASP A 65 20.37 22.12 19.91
N LEU A 66 21.62 22.36 19.51
CA LEU A 66 21.94 23.04 18.26
C LEU A 66 21.60 22.20 17.02
N PHE A 67 21.75 20.88 17.09
CA PHE A 67 21.49 19.98 15.96
C PHE A 67 20.14 19.25 16.04
N LYS A 68 19.44 19.28 17.17
CA LYS A 68 18.15 18.60 17.40
C LYS A 68 17.15 18.90 16.28
N LYS A 69 17.03 20.17 15.88
CA LYS A 69 16.13 20.56 14.78
C LYS A 69 16.53 19.93 13.44
N TYR A 70 17.80 20.06 13.05
CA TYR A 70 18.29 19.49 11.79
C TYR A 70 18.19 17.96 11.75
N ILE A 71 18.47 17.29 12.87
CA ILE A 71 18.32 15.84 13.00
C ILE A 71 16.84 15.48 12.90
N SER A 72 15.96 16.21 13.59
CA SER A 72 14.52 15.97 13.55
C SER A 72 13.96 16.12 12.13
N ASP A 73 14.25 17.23 11.44
CA ASP A 73 13.80 17.47 10.06
C ASP A 73 14.31 16.38 9.10
N TYR A 74 15.57 15.95 9.24
CA TYR A 74 16.15 14.90 8.41
C TYR A 74 15.53 13.52 8.69
N VAL A 75 15.39 13.15 9.96
CA VAL A 75 14.78 11.87 10.35
C VAL A 75 13.31 11.85 9.93
N LYS A 76 12.59 12.95 10.12
CA LYS A 76 11.19 13.10 9.72
C LYS A 76 11.01 12.77 8.24
N GLY A 77 11.70 13.49 7.36
CA GLY A 77 11.57 13.26 5.91
C GLY A 77 11.99 11.84 5.46
N LYS A 78 12.94 11.21 6.18
CA LYS A 78 13.32 9.82 5.90
C LYS A 78 12.25 8.82 6.32
N VAL A 79 11.69 8.97 7.52
CA VAL A 79 10.67 8.06 8.04
C VAL A 79 9.37 8.21 7.26
N GLU A 80 8.97 9.42 6.89
CA GLU A 80 7.80 9.67 6.02
C GLU A 80 7.95 8.95 4.67
N GLY A 81 9.13 9.03 4.04
CA GLY A 81 9.43 8.29 2.81
C GLY A 81 9.33 6.78 3.00
N ILE A 82 9.90 6.25 4.09
CA ILE A 82 9.84 4.82 4.43
C ILE A 82 8.39 4.36 4.62
N ILE A 83 7.55 5.16 5.30
CA ILE A 83 6.13 4.85 5.48
C ILE A 83 5.46 4.70 4.12
N CYS A 84 5.66 5.67 3.21
CA CYS A 84 5.07 5.62 1.88
C CYS A 84 5.58 4.47 1.03
N ASP A 85 6.88 4.18 1.07
CA ASP A 85 7.47 3.03 0.35
C ASP A 85 6.89 1.71 0.86
N GLN A 86 6.76 1.57 2.18
CA GLN A 86 6.24 0.35 2.79
C GLN A 86 4.74 0.16 2.50
N VAL A 87 3.94 1.22 2.63
CA VAL A 87 2.50 1.17 2.30
C VAL A 87 2.30 0.83 0.82
N SER A 88 3.06 1.48 -0.07
CA SER A 88 2.98 1.20 -1.51
C SER A 88 3.37 -0.25 -1.83
N SER A 89 4.40 -0.78 -1.16
CA SER A 89 4.82 -2.18 -1.30
C SER A 89 3.75 -3.16 -0.83
N ILE A 90 3.11 -2.91 0.32
CA ILE A 90 2.02 -3.75 0.83
C ILE A 90 0.86 -3.77 -0.17
N ILE A 91 0.45 -2.62 -0.69
CA ILE A 91 -0.64 -2.52 -1.68
C ILE A 91 -0.27 -3.29 -2.95
N ALA A 92 0.92 -3.04 -3.50
CA ALA A 92 1.35 -3.63 -4.76
C ALA A 92 1.59 -5.15 -4.67
N ASN A 93 2.00 -5.66 -3.51
CA ASN A 93 2.35 -7.06 -3.33
C ASN A 93 1.25 -7.85 -2.62
N GLU A 94 1.01 -7.54 -1.35
CA GLU A 94 0.08 -8.28 -0.50
C GLU A 94 -1.37 -8.05 -0.93
N GLY A 95 -1.73 -6.79 -1.21
CA GLY A 95 -3.06 -6.43 -1.71
C GLY A 95 -3.40 -7.14 -3.02
N ASN A 96 -2.50 -7.09 -4.01
CA ASN A 96 -2.68 -7.81 -5.27
C ASN A 96 -2.66 -9.33 -5.11
N SER A 97 -1.83 -9.87 -4.21
CA SER A 97 -1.83 -11.31 -3.90
C SER A 97 -3.18 -11.76 -3.33
N PHE A 98 -3.81 -10.93 -2.49
CA PHE A 98 -5.16 -11.20 -1.98
C PHE A 98 -6.21 -11.15 -3.10
N LEU A 99 -6.20 -10.11 -3.95
CA LEU A 99 -7.18 -9.97 -5.03
C LEU A 99 -7.09 -11.10 -6.08
N ARG A 100 -5.89 -11.65 -6.32
CA ARG A 100 -5.70 -12.81 -7.19
C ARG A 100 -6.34 -14.10 -6.66
N GLN A 101 -6.59 -14.19 -5.36
CA GLN A 101 -7.24 -15.36 -4.78
C GLN A 101 -8.76 -15.33 -4.94
N VAL A 102 -9.34 -14.17 -5.26
CA VAL A 102 -10.77 -14.06 -5.56
C VAL A 102 -11.02 -14.76 -6.90
N PRO A 103 -11.85 -15.82 -6.94
CA PRO A 103 -12.18 -16.44 -8.21
C PRO A 103 -12.86 -15.42 -9.12
N ILE A 104 -12.62 -15.48 -10.42
CA ILE A 104 -13.34 -14.70 -11.45
C ILE A 104 -14.46 -15.50 -12.11
N SER A 105 -14.52 -16.80 -11.80
CA SER A 105 -15.57 -17.70 -12.26
C SER A 105 -15.98 -18.66 -11.16
N ILE A 106 -17.28 -18.93 -11.03
CA ILE A 106 -17.81 -19.89 -10.06
C ILE A 106 -18.75 -20.87 -10.75
N ALA A 107 -18.70 -22.13 -10.29
CA ALA A 107 -19.75 -23.10 -10.57
C ALA A 107 -20.96 -22.79 -9.69
N LEU A 108 -22.15 -22.75 -10.28
CA LEU A 108 -23.37 -22.46 -9.56
C LEU A 108 -23.87 -23.71 -8.81
N PRO A 109 -24.35 -23.55 -7.57
CA PRO A 109 -24.89 -24.64 -6.78
C PRO A 109 -26.30 -25.02 -7.24
N ASP A 110 -26.87 -26.07 -6.62
CA ASP A 110 -28.26 -26.48 -6.80
C ASP A 110 -29.24 -25.30 -6.63
N PRO A 111 -30.23 -25.11 -7.53
CA PRO A 111 -30.68 -25.99 -8.63
C PRO A 111 -29.95 -25.78 -9.97
N MET A 112 -28.91 -24.95 -10.02
CA MET A 112 -28.20 -24.60 -11.25
C MET A 112 -26.91 -25.41 -11.45
N THR A 113 -26.85 -26.62 -10.91
CA THR A 113 -25.70 -27.51 -11.02
C THR A 113 -25.32 -27.72 -12.49
N GLY A 114 -24.03 -27.53 -12.80
CA GLY A 114 -23.48 -27.62 -14.15
C GLY A 114 -23.48 -26.30 -14.93
N PHE A 115 -24.01 -25.22 -14.36
CA PHE A 115 -23.79 -23.87 -14.88
C PHE A 115 -22.59 -23.20 -14.21
N ASP A 116 -21.88 -22.41 -14.99
CA ASP A 116 -20.79 -21.55 -14.52
C ASP A 116 -21.12 -20.08 -14.81
N LEU A 117 -20.61 -19.19 -13.96
CA LEU A 117 -20.69 -17.74 -14.09
C LEU A 117 -19.28 -17.15 -14.07
N ASP A 118 -18.91 -16.44 -15.14
CA ASP A 118 -17.72 -15.58 -15.21
C ASP A 118 -18.12 -14.14 -14.91
N TYR A 119 -17.55 -13.60 -13.84
CA TYR A 119 -17.71 -12.24 -13.36
C TYR A 119 -16.36 -11.52 -13.26
N GLY A 120 -15.39 -11.89 -14.09
CA GLY A 120 -14.18 -11.09 -14.27
C GLY A 120 -14.52 -9.66 -14.71
N LEU A 121 -13.66 -8.71 -14.35
CA LEU A 121 -13.77 -7.33 -14.78
C LEU A 121 -13.56 -7.22 -16.30
N THR A 122 -14.33 -6.35 -16.94
CA THR A 122 -14.21 -6.06 -18.39
C THR A 122 -13.43 -4.77 -18.68
N GLU A 123 -13.46 -3.83 -17.72
CA GLU A 123 -12.72 -2.57 -17.75
C GLU A 123 -12.42 -2.14 -16.30
N ASN A 124 -11.68 -1.04 -16.12
CA ASN A 124 -11.35 -0.57 -14.78
C ASN A 124 -12.62 -0.11 -14.02
N PRO A 125 -12.75 -0.42 -12.70
CA PRO A 125 -13.82 0.14 -11.89
C PRO A 125 -13.83 1.66 -11.89
N ILE A 126 -15.01 2.25 -11.85
CA ILE A 126 -15.20 3.71 -11.87
C ILE A 126 -15.65 4.17 -10.49
N ALA A 127 -14.78 4.90 -9.80
CA ALA A 127 -15.12 5.51 -8.52
C ALA A 127 -15.67 6.93 -8.72
N THR A 128 -16.73 7.25 -7.99
CA THR A 128 -17.32 8.60 -7.88
C THR A 128 -17.47 8.95 -6.40
N ASP A 129 -17.86 10.20 -6.11
CA ASP A 129 -18.12 10.65 -4.74
C ASP A 129 -19.29 9.91 -4.05
N SER A 130 -20.09 9.14 -4.79
CA SER A 130 -21.32 8.50 -4.27
C SER A 130 -21.41 6.99 -4.47
N TYR A 131 -20.69 6.44 -5.45
CA TYR A 131 -20.68 5.01 -5.74
C TYR A 131 -19.40 4.58 -6.45
N ILE A 132 -19.14 3.27 -6.42
CA ILE A 132 -18.15 2.60 -7.25
C ILE A 132 -18.91 1.69 -8.22
N ALA A 133 -18.75 1.92 -9.53
CA ALA A 133 -19.25 1.03 -10.56
C ALA A 133 -18.20 -0.02 -10.89
N VAL A 134 -18.63 -1.28 -10.89
CA VAL A 134 -17.77 -2.44 -11.16
C VAL A 134 -18.29 -3.15 -12.42
N PRO A 135 -17.62 -2.98 -13.56
CA PRO A 135 -18.06 -3.53 -14.83
C PRO A 135 -17.60 -4.98 -14.96
N LEU A 136 -18.57 -5.90 -14.91
CA LEU A 136 -18.36 -7.35 -14.86
C LEU A 136 -18.76 -7.99 -16.19
N LYS A 137 -18.10 -9.09 -16.55
CA LYS A 137 -18.41 -9.87 -17.77
C LYS A 137 -19.81 -10.49 -17.72
N ALA A 138 -20.21 -11.02 -16.56
CA ALA A 138 -21.51 -11.65 -16.32
C ALA A 138 -21.89 -12.71 -17.39
N LYS A 139 -20.92 -13.52 -17.83
CA LYS A 139 -21.14 -14.58 -18.82
C LYS A 139 -21.60 -15.86 -18.11
N PHE A 140 -22.70 -16.44 -18.58
CA PHE A 140 -23.26 -17.68 -18.05
C PHE A 140 -23.19 -18.79 -19.12
N TRP A 141 -22.78 -20.00 -18.73
CA TRP A 141 -22.79 -21.15 -19.63
C TRP A 141 -23.02 -22.47 -18.89
N TYR A 142 -23.42 -23.51 -19.62
CA TYR A 142 -23.47 -24.89 -19.12
C TYR A 142 -22.15 -25.59 -19.44
N GLN A 143 -21.66 -26.42 -18.52
CA GLN A 143 -20.37 -27.10 -18.64
C GLN A 143 -20.26 -27.89 -19.96
N GLY A 144 -19.14 -27.68 -20.66
CA GLY A 144 -18.90 -28.27 -21.99
C GLY A 144 -19.46 -27.47 -23.16
N HIS A 145 -20.24 -26.40 -22.91
CA HIS A 145 -20.93 -25.61 -23.92
C HIS A 145 -20.52 -24.13 -23.93
N GLU A 146 -19.40 -23.75 -23.31
CA GLU A 146 -18.98 -22.36 -23.12
C GLU A 146 -18.93 -21.51 -24.41
N ASN A 147 -18.59 -22.16 -25.53
CA ASN A 147 -18.37 -21.51 -26.82
C ASN A 147 -19.53 -21.71 -27.81
N ASP A 148 -20.67 -22.20 -27.33
CA ASP A 148 -21.84 -22.38 -28.17
C ASP A 148 -22.33 -21.04 -28.69
N ALA A 149 -22.63 -20.97 -29.99
CA ALA A 149 -23.03 -19.73 -30.67
C ALA A 149 -24.31 -19.09 -30.12
N GLY A 150 -25.11 -19.85 -29.35
CA GLY A 150 -26.31 -19.35 -28.67
C GLY A 150 -26.04 -18.61 -27.36
N ILE A 151 -24.80 -18.61 -26.85
CA ILE A 151 -24.43 -17.92 -25.61
C ILE A 151 -24.08 -16.47 -25.94
N PRO A 152 -24.77 -15.49 -25.31
CA PRO A 152 -24.43 -14.08 -25.45
C PRO A 152 -22.96 -13.84 -25.11
N GLN A 153 -22.25 -13.18 -26.02
CA GLN A 153 -20.90 -12.69 -25.75
C GLN A 153 -21.03 -11.40 -24.93
N ALA A 154 -20.16 -11.26 -23.93
CA ALA A 154 -20.04 -10.07 -23.10
C ALA A 154 -19.16 -9.00 -23.76
#